data_AF-A0A371YAD9-F1
#
_entry.id   AF-A0A371YAD9-F1
#
_cell.length_a   1.000
_cell.length_b   1.000
_cell.length_c   1.000
_cell.angle_alpha   90.00
_cell.angle_beta   90.00
_cell.angle_gamma   90.00
#
_symmetry.space_group_name_H-M   'P 1'
#
loop_
_entity.id
_entity.type
_entity.pdbx_description
1 polymer ?
#
loop_
_entity_poly.entity_id
_entity_poly.type
_entity_poly.pdbx_seq_one_letter_code
_entity_poly.pdbx_strand_id
1 'polypeptide(L)'
;MDGLYVVRHEPTWREEPESDDEYDNGTDHKTLYALFGLAIYKANVLEHSLVNALALTKLVTAREQGEQLMRDPWAQGFKDMMGKLIKRVEAHTSAYPEVGNDLTRSLKRRNDLVHNFWRERIQETITEASRAKLCADLKTDCQLFTQTDERFSERVLNPIMAKIGVTPEDVEAQYLKERREAMARYETEALTAEENPT
;
A
#
# COMPACT_ATOMS: atom_id res chain seq x y z
N MET A 1 3.88 4.02 -48.49
CA MET A 1 3.17 3.09 -47.60
C MET A 1 4.17 2.69 -46.54
N ASP A 2 4.06 3.29 -45.34
CA ASP A 2 4.92 2.96 -44.20
C ASP A 2 4.57 1.55 -43.71
N GLY A 3 5.57 0.67 -43.72
CA GLY A 3 5.45 -0.68 -43.19
C GLY A 3 5.32 -0.62 -41.67
N LEU A 4 4.18 -1.06 -41.14
CA LEU A 4 3.97 -1.24 -39.71
C LEU A 4 4.85 -2.40 -39.24
N TYR A 5 5.97 -2.10 -38.59
CA TYR A 5 6.81 -3.12 -37.94
C TYR A 5 6.14 -3.58 -36.65
N VAL A 6 5.55 -4.78 -36.67
CA VAL A 6 5.06 -5.44 -35.46
C VAL A 6 6.26 -6.13 -34.80
N VAL A 7 6.83 -5.50 -33.76
CA VAL A 7 7.78 -6.16 -32.87
C VAL A 7 6.99 -7.14 -32.00
N ARG A 8 7.10 -8.44 -32.29
CA ARG A 8 6.57 -9.48 -31.41
C ARG A 8 7.62 -9.73 -30.32
N HIS A 9 7.26 -9.43 -29.07
CA HIS A 9 8.02 -9.89 -27.93
C HIS A 9 7.81 -11.41 -27.84
N GLU A 10 8.82 -12.18 -28.18
CA GLU A 10 8.78 -13.62 -27.89
C GLU A 10 8.79 -13.79 -26.37
N PRO A 11 7.96 -14.69 -25.82
CA PRO A 11 8.00 -14.92 -24.39
C PRO A 11 9.25 -15.70 -23.99
N THR A 12 10.07 -15.11 -23.12
CA THR A 12 11.34 -15.67 -22.64
C THR A 12 11.17 -16.85 -21.67
N TRP A 13 9.94 -17.19 -21.27
CA TRP A 13 9.65 -18.35 -20.40
C TRP A 13 9.82 -19.73 -21.08
N ARG A 14 10.36 -19.77 -22.30
CA ARG A 14 10.80 -21.01 -22.98
C ARG A 14 12.30 -21.25 -22.89
N GLU A 15 13.06 -20.28 -22.40
CA GLU A 15 14.50 -20.40 -22.18
C GLU A 15 14.73 -20.78 -20.71
N GLU A 16 15.71 -21.65 -20.46
CA GLU A 16 16.12 -21.94 -19.07
C GLU A 16 16.52 -20.62 -18.40
N PRO A 17 16.09 -20.34 -17.16
CA PRO A 17 16.41 -19.08 -16.52
C PRO A 17 17.93 -18.94 -16.41
N GLU A 18 18.48 -17.93 -17.09
CA GLU A 18 19.85 -17.48 -16.85
C GLU A 18 20.02 -17.17 -15.36
N SER A 19 21.18 -17.48 -14.79
CA SER A 19 21.43 -17.36 -13.35
C SER A 19 21.03 -15.96 -12.84
N ASP A 20 20.15 -15.94 -11.85
CA ASP A 20 19.46 -14.75 -11.32
C ASP A 20 20.38 -13.68 -10.71
N ASP A 21 21.66 -13.99 -10.51
CA ASP A 21 22.55 -13.24 -9.62
C ASP A 21 23.29 -12.07 -10.28
N GLU A 22 23.32 -11.97 -11.62
CA GLU A 22 24.17 -10.98 -12.33
C GLU A 22 23.43 -9.72 -12.83
N TYR A 23 22.10 -9.64 -12.68
CA TYR A 23 21.27 -8.59 -13.31
C TYR A 23 20.33 -7.79 -12.38
N ASP A 24 20.48 -7.86 -11.06
CA ASP A 24 19.78 -6.92 -10.15
C ASP A 24 20.45 -5.54 -10.19
N ASN A 25 20.10 -4.75 -11.21
CA ASN A 25 20.62 -3.39 -11.38
C ASN A 25 19.65 -2.31 -10.85
N GLY A 26 18.62 -2.69 -10.09
CA GLY A 26 17.60 -1.80 -9.55
C GLY A 26 16.66 -1.18 -10.60
N THR A 27 16.72 -1.63 -11.87
CA THR A 27 15.86 -1.21 -12.98
C THR A 27 15.45 -2.35 -13.91
N ASP A 28 15.74 -3.59 -13.52
CA ASP A 28 15.27 -4.79 -14.19
C ASP A 28 13.75 -4.97 -14.03
N HIS A 29 13.20 -5.95 -14.74
CA HIS A 29 11.75 -6.20 -14.73
C HIS A 29 11.24 -6.63 -13.35
N LYS A 30 11.99 -7.45 -12.59
CA LYS A 30 11.62 -7.85 -11.23
C LYS A 30 11.56 -6.62 -10.32
N THR A 31 12.55 -5.73 -10.39
CA THR A 31 12.53 -4.47 -9.63
C THR A 31 11.33 -3.61 -10.00
N LEU A 32 11.02 -3.47 -11.29
CA LEU A 32 9.84 -2.72 -11.74
C LEU A 32 8.54 -3.29 -11.16
N TYR A 33 8.36 -4.62 -11.23
CA TYR A 33 7.18 -5.29 -10.69
C TYR A 33 7.10 -5.19 -9.17
N ALA A 34 8.24 -5.31 -8.48
CA ALA A 34 8.33 -5.14 -7.03
C ALA A 34 7.95 -3.70 -6.61
N LEU A 35 8.43 -2.68 -7.31
CA LEU A 35 8.07 -1.28 -7.05
C LEU A 35 6.60 -1.00 -7.34
N PHE A 36 6.03 -1.60 -8.38
CA PHE A 36 4.59 -1.49 -8.65
C PHE A 36 3.79 -2.11 -7.49
N GLY A 37 4.16 -3.32 -7.06
CA GLY A 37 3.56 -3.98 -5.91
C GLY A 37 3.69 -3.17 -4.62
N LEU A 38 4.87 -2.56 -4.38
CA LEU A 38 5.13 -1.71 -3.22
C LEU A 38 4.26 -0.45 -3.25
N ALA A 39 4.08 0.19 -4.41
CA ALA A 39 3.22 1.37 -4.54
C ALA A 39 1.75 1.04 -4.23
N ILE A 40 1.24 -0.08 -4.76
CA ILE A 40 -0.12 -0.57 -4.43
C ILE A 40 -0.24 -0.94 -2.96
N TYR A 41 0.76 -1.63 -2.39
CA TYR A 41 0.79 -1.94 -0.97
C TYR A 41 0.70 -0.68 -0.11
N LYS A 42 1.49 0.36 -0.42
CA LYS A 42 1.45 1.64 0.31
C LYS A 42 0.10 2.35 0.17
N ALA A 43 -0.53 2.30 -1.00
CA ALA A 43 -1.90 2.78 -1.16
C ALA A 43 -2.90 2.00 -0.29
N ASN A 44 -2.74 0.69 -0.19
CA ASN A 44 -3.59 -0.14 0.68
C ASN A 44 -3.39 0.16 2.17
N VAL A 45 -2.16 0.46 2.60
CA VAL A 45 -1.90 0.91 3.99
C VAL A 45 -2.69 2.18 4.30
N LEU A 46 -2.65 3.17 3.39
CA LEU A 46 -3.46 4.38 3.51
C LEU A 46 -4.97 4.07 3.56
N GLU A 47 -5.46 3.14 2.73
CA GLU A 47 -6.86 2.67 2.79
C GLU A 47 -7.20 2.10 4.19
N HIS A 48 -6.29 1.34 4.80
CA HIS A 48 -6.49 0.78 6.15
C HIS A 48 -6.51 1.86 7.22
N SER A 49 -5.66 2.89 7.14
CA SER A 49 -5.69 4.03 8.05
C SER A 49 -7.02 4.78 7.98
N LEU A 50 -7.60 4.95 6.79
CA LEU A 50 -8.93 5.52 6.62
C LEU A 50 -10.03 4.64 7.26
N VAL A 51 -9.95 3.32 7.09
CA VAL A 51 -10.86 2.37 7.75
C VAL A 51 -10.74 2.48 9.27
N ASN A 52 -9.51 2.50 9.80
CA ASN A 52 -9.25 2.61 11.23
C ASN A 52 -9.85 3.91 11.80
N ALA A 53 -9.64 5.05 11.14
CA ALA A 53 -10.25 6.31 11.59
C ALA A 53 -11.78 6.21 11.70
N LEU A 54 -12.44 5.61 10.70
CA LEU A 54 -13.90 5.45 10.71
C LEU A 54 -14.39 4.46 11.77
N ALA A 55 -13.67 3.37 11.99
CA ALA A 55 -14.02 2.37 12.99
C ALA A 55 -13.82 2.91 14.41
N LEU A 56 -12.69 3.59 14.66
CA LEU A 56 -12.38 4.20 15.94
C LEU A 56 -13.31 5.36 16.28
N THR A 57 -13.70 6.19 15.30
CA THR A 57 -14.74 7.21 15.52
C THR A 57 -16.03 6.58 16.03
N LYS A 58 -16.48 5.46 15.44
CA LYS A 58 -17.68 4.75 15.93
C LYS A 58 -17.52 4.24 17.36
N LEU A 59 -16.33 3.74 17.71
CA LEU A 59 -16.04 3.29 19.08
C LEU A 59 -16.08 4.45 20.08
N VAL A 60 -15.48 5.59 19.73
CA VAL A 60 -15.54 6.82 20.54
C VAL A 60 -16.98 7.25 20.75
N THR A 61 -17.76 7.37 19.67
CA THR A 61 -19.16 7.79 19.76
C THR A 61 -20.01 6.83 20.59
N ALA A 62 -19.86 5.51 20.40
CA ALA A 62 -20.58 4.51 21.19
C ALA A 62 -20.23 4.61 22.68
N ARG A 63 -18.95 4.81 23.01
CA ARG A 63 -18.49 5.01 24.39
C ARG A 63 -19.07 6.28 25.01
N GLU A 64 -19.08 7.38 24.28
CA GLU A 64 -19.64 8.67 24.73
C GLU A 64 -21.17 8.58 24.96
N GLN A 65 -21.87 7.77 24.16
CA GLN A 65 -23.32 7.59 24.24
C GLN A 65 -23.74 6.44 25.20
N GLY A 66 -22.78 5.68 25.75
CA GLY A 66 -23.07 4.49 26.56
C GLY A 66 -23.70 3.34 25.75
N GLU A 67 -23.50 3.32 24.43
CA GLU A 67 -24.03 2.31 23.54
C GLU A 67 -23.06 1.15 23.34
N GLN A 68 -23.61 -0.05 23.14
CA GLN A 68 -22.83 -1.23 22.77
C GLN A 68 -22.86 -1.43 21.24
N LEU A 69 -21.68 -1.57 20.64
CA LEU A 69 -21.59 -1.92 19.22
C LEU A 69 -21.97 -3.39 19.01
N MET A 70 -23.07 -3.61 18.30
CA MET A 70 -23.58 -4.95 17.97
C MET A 70 -22.88 -5.58 16.75
N ARG A 71 -22.07 -4.81 16.03
CA ARG A 71 -21.36 -5.24 14.82
C ARG A 71 -19.93 -4.77 14.87
N ASP A 72 -19.05 -5.52 14.22
CA ASP A 72 -17.67 -5.11 14.00
C ASP A 72 -17.62 -3.74 13.29
N PRO A 73 -17.04 -2.70 13.91
CA PRO A 73 -16.98 -1.37 13.32
C PRO A 73 -16.08 -1.29 12.09
N TRP A 74 -15.16 -2.23 11.89
CA TRP A 74 -14.27 -2.30 10.71
C TRP A 74 -14.93 -2.93 9.48
N ALA A 75 -15.85 -3.88 9.66
CA ALA A 75 -16.41 -4.72 8.59
C ALA A 75 -16.92 -3.96 7.35
N GLN A 76 -17.50 -2.76 7.53
CA GLN A 76 -17.96 -1.95 6.38
C GLN A 76 -16.80 -1.22 5.68
N GLY A 77 -15.78 -0.78 6.43
CA GLY A 77 -14.64 -0.08 5.88
C GLY A 77 -13.84 -0.94 4.91
N PHE A 78 -13.59 -2.21 5.27
CA PHE A 78 -12.86 -3.15 4.41
C PHE A 78 -13.58 -3.54 3.10
N LYS A 79 -14.86 -3.19 2.95
CA LYS A 79 -15.63 -3.41 1.71
C LYS A 79 -15.67 -2.17 0.81
N ASP A 80 -15.30 -1.01 1.33
CA ASP A 80 -15.41 0.26 0.64
C ASP A 80 -14.10 0.57 -0.08
N MET A 81 -14.20 1.03 -1.34
CA MET A 81 -13.03 1.54 -2.07
C MET A 81 -12.54 2.87 -1.49
N MET A 82 -11.26 3.21 -1.68
CA MET A 82 -10.64 4.42 -1.14
C MET A 82 -11.44 5.70 -1.36
N GLY A 83 -12.03 5.90 -2.55
CA GLY A 83 -12.84 7.09 -2.82
C GLY A 83 -14.08 7.22 -1.93
N LYS A 84 -14.69 6.10 -1.52
CA LYS A 84 -15.82 6.10 -0.57
C LYS A 84 -15.33 6.30 0.87
N LEU A 85 -14.17 5.75 1.21
CA LEU A 85 -13.53 5.99 2.52
C LEU A 85 -13.20 7.46 2.72
N ILE A 86 -12.57 8.10 1.72
CA ILE A 86 -12.22 9.53 1.73
C ILE A 86 -13.47 10.41 1.98
N LYS A 87 -14.56 10.16 1.26
CA LYS A 87 -15.83 10.88 1.48
C LYS A 87 -16.36 10.71 2.90
N ARG A 88 -16.23 9.52 3.48
CA ARG A 88 -16.72 9.23 4.83
C ARG A 88 -15.85 9.89 5.91
N VAL A 89 -14.55 10.06 5.68
CA VAL A 89 -13.66 10.74 6.63
C VAL A 89 -13.63 12.26 6.46
N GLU A 90 -14.30 12.81 5.45
CA GLU A 90 -14.24 14.24 5.10
C GLU A 90 -14.58 15.17 6.28
N ALA A 91 -15.53 14.78 7.12
CA ALA A 91 -15.87 15.52 8.34
C ALA A 91 -14.66 15.68 9.28
N HIS A 92 -13.80 14.67 9.36
CA HIS A 92 -12.59 14.68 10.20
C HIS A 92 -11.41 15.43 9.54
N THR A 93 -11.39 15.54 8.22
CA THR A 93 -10.33 16.24 7.48
C THR A 93 -10.67 17.69 7.16
N SER A 94 -11.90 18.13 7.43
CA SER A 94 -12.39 19.48 7.10
C SER A 94 -11.56 20.63 7.68
N ALA A 95 -10.95 20.42 8.85
CA ALA A 95 -10.04 21.38 9.50
C ALA A 95 -8.60 21.35 8.94
N TYR A 96 -8.29 20.41 8.04
CA TYR A 96 -6.94 20.14 7.51
C TYR A 96 -7.00 20.03 5.97
N PRO A 97 -7.18 21.15 5.24
CA PRO A 97 -7.32 21.14 3.78
C PRO A 97 -6.15 20.45 3.06
N GLU A 98 -4.94 20.53 3.62
CA GLU A 98 -3.76 19.84 3.11
C GLU A 98 -3.91 18.31 3.11
N VAL A 99 -4.53 17.75 4.16
CA VAL A 99 -4.82 16.31 4.26
C VAL A 99 -5.84 15.90 3.20
N GLY A 100 -6.92 16.68 3.04
CA GLY A 100 -7.92 16.44 2.00
C GLY A 100 -7.34 16.48 0.58
N ASN A 101 -6.43 17.43 0.32
CA ASN A 101 -5.74 17.55 -0.96
C ASN A 101 -4.82 16.35 -1.22
N ASP A 102 -4.06 15.90 -0.22
CA ASP A 102 -3.18 14.74 -0.36
C ASP A 102 -3.96 13.44 -0.56
N LEU A 103 -5.07 13.25 0.15
CA LEU A 103 -5.99 12.12 -0.07
C LEU A 103 -6.55 12.12 -1.49
N THR A 104 -6.91 13.29 -2.02
CA THR A 104 -7.40 13.43 -3.40
C THR A 104 -6.32 13.09 -4.42
N ARG A 105 -5.08 13.55 -4.21
CA ARG A 105 -3.94 13.22 -5.07
C ARG A 105 -3.62 11.73 -5.04
N SER A 106 -3.60 11.14 -3.85
CA SER A 106 -3.41 9.70 -3.63
C SER A 106 -4.51 8.89 -4.31
N LEU A 107 -5.78 9.30 -4.23
CA LEU A 107 -6.88 8.66 -4.96
C LEU A 107 -6.68 8.66 -6.46
N LYS A 108 -6.28 9.81 -7.02
CA LYS A 108 -6.00 9.90 -8.45
C LYS A 108 -4.86 8.97 -8.86
N ARG A 109 -3.76 8.94 -8.10
CA ARG A 109 -2.60 8.07 -8.40
C ARG A 109 -2.93 6.59 -8.24
N ARG A 110 -3.61 6.18 -7.16
CA ARG A 110 -4.04 4.79 -6.95
C ARG A 110 -4.94 4.31 -8.09
N ASN A 111 -5.91 5.12 -8.51
CA ASN A 111 -6.79 4.76 -9.62
C ASN A 111 -6.02 4.63 -10.94
N ASP A 112 -5.05 5.51 -11.19
CA ASP A 112 -4.18 5.42 -12.36
C ASP A 112 -3.33 4.14 -12.35
N LEU A 113 -2.70 3.82 -11.21
CA LEU A 113 -1.89 2.60 -11.04
C LEU A 113 -2.72 1.34 -11.32
N VAL A 114 -3.94 1.28 -10.79
CA VAL A 114 -4.80 0.08 -10.91
C VAL A 114 -5.44 -0.05 -12.29
N HIS A 115 -5.83 1.05 -12.93
CA HIS A 115 -6.64 1.00 -14.15
C HIS A 115 -5.86 1.31 -15.43
N ASN A 116 -4.81 2.12 -15.37
CA ASN A 116 -4.20 2.73 -16.55
C ASN A 116 -2.73 2.37 -16.72
N PHE A 117 -1.98 2.24 -15.63
CA PHE A 117 -0.52 2.14 -15.65
C PHE A 117 0.00 1.11 -16.64
N TRP A 118 -0.42 -0.14 -16.53
CA TRP A 118 0.06 -1.18 -17.45
C TRP A 118 -0.45 -0.98 -18.87
N ARG A 119 -1.72 -0.61 -19.05
CA ARG A 119 -2.29 -0.36 -20.39
C ARG A 119 -1.53 0.74 -21.13
N GLU A 120 -1.10 1.77 -20.43
CA GLU A 120 -0.54 2.98 -21.02
C GLU A 120 0.98 3.01 -21.01
N ARG A 121 1.65 2.22 -20.16
CA ARG A 121 3.11 2.29 -19.95
C ARG A 121 3.84 1.00 -20.29
N ILE A 122 3.16 -0.08 -20.71
CA ILE A 122 3.82 -1.37 -20.98
C ILE A 122 4.94 -1.26 -22.03
N GLN A 123 4.79 -0.42 -23.06
CA GLN A 123 5.83 -0.20 -24.06
C GLN A 123 7.09 0.49 -23.50
N GLU A 124 6.97 1.22 -22.38
CA GLU A 124 8.12 1.81 -21.67
C GLU A 124 8.91 0.78 -20.87
N THR A 125 8.50 -0.49 -20.84
CA THR A 125 9.27 -1.56 -20.19
C THR A 125 10.42 -2.10 -21.06
N ILE A 126 10.42 -1.79 -22.37
CA ILE A 126 11.33 -2.41 -23.34
C ILE A 126 12.79 -1.99 -23.11
N THR A 127 13.05 -0.69 -22.92
CA THR A 127 14.42 -0.18 -22.75
C THR A 127 14.76 0.03 -21.29
N GLU A 128 16.04 -0.14 -20.94
CA GLU A 128 16.52 0.13 -19.58
C GLU A 128 16.28 1.58 -19.15
N ALA A 129 16.54 2.54 -20.04
CA ALA A 129 16.32 3.96 -19.75
C ALA A 129 14.85 4.27 -19.44
N SER A 130 13.91 3.68 -20.19
CA SER A 130 12.48 3.86 -19.93
C SER A 130 12.00 3.11 -18.68
N ARG A 131 12.55 1.91 -18.39
CA ARG A 131 12.29 1.23 -17.10
C ARG A 131 12.81 2.01 -15.91
N ALA A 132 14.00 2.59 -15.99
CA ALA A 132 14.56 3.41 -14.92
C ALA A 132 13.63 4.59 -14.56
N LYS A 133 13.01 5.21 -15.58
CA LYS A 133 11.99 6.25 -15.39
C LYS A 133 10.73 5.70 -14.71
N LEU A 134 10.21 4.54 -15.16
CA LEU A 134 9.05 3.90 -14.51
C LEU A 134 9.34 3.57 -13.03
N CYS A 135 10.52 3.05 -12.71
CA CYS A 135 10.93 2.80 -11.34
C CYS A 135 10.98 4.10 -10.50
N ALA A 136 11.46 5.21 -11.06
CA ALA A 136 11.47 6.50 -10.38
C ALA A 136 10.05 7.06 -10.15
N ASP A 137 9.16 6.94 -11.15
CA ASP A 137 7.75 7.31 -11.04
C ASP A 137 7.07 6.50 -9.90
N LEU A 138 7.29 5.18 -9.84
CA LEU A 138 6.73 4.32 -8.80
C LEU A 138 7.28 4.60 -7.40
N LYS A 139 8.58 4.94 -7.27
CA LYS A 139 9.15 5.41 -6.01
C LYS A 139 8.49 6.72 -5.54
N THR A 140 8.18 7.61 -6.48
CA THR A 140 7.44 8.85 -6.19
C THR A 140 6.02 8.56 -5.71
N ASP A 141 5.34 7.57 -6.30
CA ASP A 141 4.03 7.12 -5.83
C ASP A 141 4.11 6.52 -4.41
N CYS A 142 5.13 5.68 -4.13
CA CYS A 142 5.37 5.15 -2.78
C CYS A 142 5.54 6.26 -1.73
N GLN A 143 6.30 7.30 -2.07
CA GLN A 143 6.51 8.46 -1.21
C GLN A 143 5.20 9.23 -1.00
N LEU A 144 4.44 9.48 -2.06
CA LEU A 144 3.14 10.17 -1.97
C LEU A 144 2.20 9.45 -1.00
N PHE A 145 2.03 8.14 -1.14
CA PHE A 145 1.13 7.37 -0.26
C PHE A 145 1.62 7.37 1.18
N THR A 146 2.91 7.18 1.40
CA THR A 146 3.51 7.17 2.75
C THR A 146 3.33 8.53 3.44
N GLN A 147 3.66 9.63 2.76
CA GLN A 147 3.52 10.98 3.32
C GLN A 147 2.06 11.37 3.56
N THR A 148 1.15 10.93 2.69
CA THR A 148 -0.29 11.12 2.89
C THR A 148 -0.77 10.39 4.14
N ASP A 149 -0.33 9.15 4.32
CA ASP A 149 -0.68 8.31 5.47
C ASP A 149 -0.13 8.85 6.78
N GLU A 150 1.15 9.26 6.81
CA GLU A 150 1.77 9.90 7.97
C GLU A 150 1.01 11.17 8.38
N ARG A 151 0.76 12.07 7.43
CA ARG A 151 0.04 13.33 7.70
C ARG A 151 -1.39 13.09 8.13
N PHE A 152 -2.10 12.17 7.49
CA PHE A 152 -3.45 11.77 7.90
C PHE A 152 -3.43 11.20 9.33
N SER A 153 -2.45 10.36 9.62
CA SER A 153 -2.33 9.72 10.94
C SER A 153 -2.07 10.75 12.04
N GLU A 154 -1.10 11.64 11.84
CA GLU A 154 -0.78 12.71 12.78
C GLU A 154 -1.96 13.65 13.05
N ARG A 155 -2.66 14.08 12.00
CA ARG A 155 -3.69 15.12 12.09
C ARG A 155 -5.07 14.58 12.46
N VAL A 156 -5.36 13.33 12.13
CA VAL A 156 -6.71 12.76 12.24
C VAL A 156 -6.74 11.50 13.08
N LEU A 157 -5.97 10.46 12.73
CA LEU A 157 -6.06 9.15 13.37
C LEU A 157 -5.57 9.18 14.83
N ASN A 158 -4.40 9.76 15.08
CA ASN A 158 -3.77 9.83 16.40
C ASN A 158 -4.66 10.58 17.42
N PRO A 159 -5.24 11.75 17.07
CA PRO A 159 -6.23 12.40 17.95
C PRO A 159 -7.46 11.55 18.27
N ILE A 160 -7.92 10.71 17.34
CA ILE A 160 -9.05 9.79 17.58
C ILE A 160 -8.60 8.65 18.52
N MET A 161 -7.43 8.05 18.29
CA MET A 161 -6.85 7.01 19.15
C MET A 161 -6.64 7.49 20.59
N ALA A 162 -6.17 8.73 20.77
CA ALA A 162 -5.97 9.32 22.09
C ALA A 162 -7.27 9.35 22.92
N LYS A 163 -8.44 9.55 22.28
CA LYS A 163 -9.74 9.55 22.98
C LYS A 163 -10.14 8.19 23.58
N ILE A 164 -9.59 7.10 23.03
CA ILE A 164 -9.80 5.75 23.57
C ILE A 164 -8.64 5.28 24.45
N GLY A 165 -7.65 6.13 24.70
CA GLY A 165 -6.50 5.82 25.55
C GLY A 165 -5.41 5.02 24.85
N VAL A 166 -5.36 5.07 23.52
CA VAL A 166 -4.28 4.45 22.72
C VAL A 166 -3.30 5.53 22.28
N THR A 167 -2.04 5.40 22.64
CA THR A 167 -0.98 6.32 22.22
C THR A 167 -0.18 5.76 21.03
N PRO A 168 0.58 6.61 20.30
CA PRO A 168 1.50 6.13 19.27
C PRO A 168 2.52 5.10 19.79
N GLU A 169 2.97 5.25 21.04
CA GLU A 169 3.90 4.31 21.68
C GLU A 169 3.24 2.95 21.92
N ASP A 170 1.95 2.91 22.28
CA ASP A 170 1.20 1.65 22.41
C ASP A 170 1.12 0.90 21.07
N VAL A 171 0.87 1.65 19.98
CA VAL A 171 0.81 1.11 18.63
C VAL A 171 2.17 0.55 18.20
N GLU A 172 3.26 1.31 18.40
CA GLU A 172 4.61 0.85 18.07
C GLU A 172 5.03 -0.36 18.91
N ALA A 173 4.71 -0.36 20.21
CA ALA A 173 4.99 -1.51 21.08
C ALA A 173 4.25 -2.77 20.62
N GLN A 174 2.99 -2.63 20.21
CA GLN A 174 2.20 -3.73 19.66
C GLN A 174 2.75 -4.21 18.31
N TYR A 175 3.13 -3.30 17.42
CA TYR A 175 3.77 -3.64 16.14
C TYR A 175 5.07 -4.42 16.35
N LEU A 176 5.95 -3.95 17.24
CA LEU A 176 7.22 -4.64 17.54
C LEU A 176 7.01 -6.01 18.19
N LYS A 177 5.94 -6.17 18.98
CA LYS A 177 5.53 -7.47 19.51
C LYS A 177 5.09 -8.41 18.39
N GLU A 178 4.14 -7.99 17.55
CA GLU A 178 3.64 -8.80 16.44
C GLU A 178 4.74 -9.17 15.44
N ARG A 179 5.64 -8.23 15.14
CA ARG A 179 6.81 -8.47 14.28
C ARG A 179 7.73 -9.54 14.86
N ARG A 180 8.04 -9.47 16.16
CA ARG A 180 8.86 -10.50 16.84
C ARG A 180 8.19 -11.86 16.83
N GLU A 181 6.89 -11.92 17.10
CA GLU A 181 6.12 -13.17 17.06
C GLU A 181 6.08 -13.76 15.65
N ALA A 182 5.91 -12.93 14.62
CA ALA A 182 5.93 -13.37 13.22
C ALA A 182 7.31 -13.90 12.81
N MET A 183 8.40 -13.19 13.15
CA MET A 183 9.76 -13.67 12.90
C MET A 183 10.01 -15.01 13.58
N ALA A 184 9.66 -15.15 14.87
CA ALA A 184 9.83 -16.40 15.60
C ALA A 184 9.03 -17.57 14.97
N ARG A 185 7.80 -17.32 14.50
CA ARG A 185 7.00 -18.36 13.82
C ARG A 185 7.68 -18.85 12.54
N TYR A 186 8.07 -17.93 11.66
CA TYR A 186 8.50 -18.30 10.31
C TYR A 186 10.01 -18.57 10.16
N GLU A 187 10.86 -18.03 11.05
CA GLU A 187 12.28 -18.41 11.10
C GLU A 187 12.47 -19.84 11.64
N THR A 188 11.65 -20.24 12.61
CA THR A 188 11.71 -21.60 13.18
C THR A 188 11.20 -22.64 12.19
N GLU A 189 10.13 -22.33 11.44
CA GLU A 189 9.60 -23.21 10.39
C GLU A 189 10.60 -23.40 9.23
N ALA A 190 11.31 -22.33 8.82
CA ALA A 190 12.35 -22.41 7.78
C ALA A 190 13.52 -23.34 8.16
N LEU A 191 13.96 -23.33 9.42
CA LEU A 191 15.03 -24.21 9.92
C LEU A 191 14.60 -25.68 9.97
N THR A 192 13.33 -25.97 10.29
CA THR A 192 12.83 -27.36 10.34
C THR A 192 12.57 -27.98 8.96
N ALA A 193 12.41 -27.15 7.91
CA ALA A 193 12.17 -27.62 6.54
C ALA A 193 13.46 -28.05 5.81
N GLU A 194 14.61 -27.48 6.17
CA GLU A 194 15.91 -27.83 5.57
C GLU A 194 16.55 -29.12 6.13
N GLU A 195 16.08 -29.62 7.28
CA GLU A 195 16.63 -30.83 7.92
C GLU A 195 16.03 -32.17 7.43
N ASN A 196 15.14 -32.16 6.42
CA ASN A 196 14.64 -33.39 5.78
C ASN A 196 15.03 -33.47 4.29
N PRO A 197 16.30 -33.78 3.97
CA PRO A 197 16.65 -34.28 2.65
C PRO A 197 16.26 -35.76 2.58
N THR A 198 15.20 -36.07 1.81
CA THR A 198 14.95 -37.44 1.30
C THR A 198 16.06 -37.90 0.36
#